data_AF-A0A3R9KH44-F1
#
_entry.id   AF-A0A3R9KH44-F1
#
_cell.length_a   1.000
_cell.length_b   1.000
_cell.length_c   1.000
_cell.angle_alpha   90.00
_cell.angle_beta   90.00
_cell.angle_gamma   90.00
#
_symmetry.space_group_name_H-M   'P 1'
#
loop_
_entity.id
_entity.type
_entity.pdbx_description
1 polymer ?
#
loop_
_entity_poly.entity_id
_entity_poly.type
_entity_poly.pdbx_seq_one_letter_code
_entity_poly.pdbx_strand_id
1 'polypeptide(L)'
;MSAIQPQPAGSNQLQRLRALQEESKTKAQNAKMTAFKDIIGIYVGTPSREHFPKIKDENGKAVKDERGRDLRSDTSDGYTHTLTEFGTSKMIQIVLPKEFNLQLMNAYKLAGLGYDIKGSMFFIEKEGTIANY
;
A
#
# COMPACT_ATOMS: atom_id res chain seq x y z
N MET A 1 34.48 49.13 -9.24
CA MET A 1 33.03 49.38 -9.10
C MET A 1 32.28 48.11 -9.44
N SER A 2 31.24 47.87 -8.65
CA SER A 2 30.49 46.63 -8.43
C SER A 2 29.62 46.17 -9.60
N ALA A 3 29.31 44.86 -9.66
CA ALA A 3 27.94 44.36 -9.52
C ALA A 3 27.95 42.81 -9.42
N ILE A 4 27.65 42.31 -8.21
CA ILE A 4 27.29 40.91 -7.96
C ILE A 4 25.82 40.77 -8.32
N GLN A 5 25.49 39.92 -9.30
CA GLN A 5 24.11 39.52 -9.56
C GLN A 5 23.66 38.48 -8.53
N PRO A 6 22.49 38.64 -7.88
CA PRO A 6 22.01 37.73 -6.86
C PRO A 6 21.47 36.42 -7.48
N GLN A 7 21.91 35.29 -6.91
CA GLN A 7 21.35 33.97 -7.17
C GLN A 7 19.87 33.91 -6.74
N PRO A 8 18.98 33.19 -7.47
CA PRO A 8 17.57 33.17 -7.17
C PRO A 8 17.29 32.29 -5.94
N ALA A 9 16.98 32.92 -4.80
CA ALA A 9 16.57 32.28 -3.54
C ALA A 9 15.20 31.55 -3.59
N GLY A 10 14.62 31.34 -4.77
CA GLY A 10 13.29 30.75 -4.96
C GLY A 10 13.26 29.22 -5.09
N SER A 11 14.39 28.56 -5.38
CA SER A 11 14.44 27.12 -5.63
C SER A 11 14.23 26.28 -4.36
N ASN A 12 14.76 26.72 -3.21
CA ASN A 12 14.73 25.98 -1.96
C ASN A 12 13.35 26.00 -1.27
N GLN A 13 12.63 27.12 -1.34
CA GLN A 13 11.29 27.23 -0.74
C GLN A 13 10.24 26.44 -1.53
N LEU A 14 10.28 26.49 -2.86
CA LEU A 14 9.39 25.70 -3.72
C LEU A 14 9.61 24.20 -3.54
N GLN A 15 10.87 23.75 -3.42
CA GLN A 15 11.19 22.35 -3.12
C GLN A 15 10.65 21.91 -1.76
N ARG A 16 10.82 22.73 -0.72
CA ARG A 16 10.27 22.45 0.63
C ARG A 16 8.73 22.39 0.62
N LEU A 17 8.07 23.30 -0.09
CA LEU A 17 6.61 23.31 -0.20
C LEU A 17 6.08 22.08 -0.95
N ARG A 18 6.78 21.63 -2.01
CA ARG A 18 6.46 20.39 -2.72
C ARG A 18 6.62 19.17 -1.83
N ALA A 19 7.74 19.06 -1.09
CA ALA A 19 7.97 17.97 -0.14
C ALA A 19 6.88 17.93 0.94
N LEU A 20 6.50 19.09 1.51
CA LEU A 20 5.41 19.19 2.49
C LEU A 20 4.05 18.78 1.89
N GLN A 21 3.79 19.10 0.63
CA GLN A 21 2.56 18.72 -0.06
C GLN A 21 2.52 17.21 -0.36
N GLU A 22 3.63 16.61 -0.76
CA GLU A 22 3.77 15.16 -0.97
C GLU A 22 3.65 14.38 0.35
N GLU A 23 4.29 14.85 1.42
CA GLU A 23 4.12 14.30 2.77
C GLU A 23 2.67 14.39 3.24
N SER A 24 2.01 15.54 3.02
CA SER A 24 0.61 15.73 3.40
C SER A 24 -0.34 14.83 2.61
N LYS A 25 -0.10 14.65 1.30
CA LYS A 25 -0.85 13.70 0.44
C LYS A 25 -0.66 12.26 0.93
N THR A 26 0.56 11.88 1.29
CA THR A 26 0.89 10.55 1.81
C THR A 26 0.23 10.29 3.17
N LYS A 27 0.29 11.27 4.08
CA LYS A 27 -0.38 11.24 5.38
C LYS A 27 -1.91 11.15 5.24
N ALA A 28 -2.50 11.91 4.32
CA ALA A 28 -3.94 11.86 4.05
C ALA A 28 -4.41 10.53 3.45
N GLN A 29 -3.58 9.86 2.64
CA GLN A 29 -3.87 8.51 2.15
C GLN A 29 -3.81 7.47 3.27
N ASN A 30 -2.77 7.51 4.10
CA ASN A 30 -2.68 6.64 5.27
C ASN A 30 -3.84 6.89 6.25
N ALA A 31 -4.33 8.13 6.37
CA ALA A 31 -5.49 8.47 7.20
C ALA A 31 -6.83 7.87 6.70
N LYS A 32 -6.92 7.49 5.41
CA LYS A 32 -8.09 6.77 4.87
C LYS A 32 -7.99 5.25 5.04
N MET A 33 -6.81 4.75 5.40
CA MET A 33 -6.59 3.32 5.62
C MET A 33 -6.97 2.96 7.05
N THR A 34 -7.60 1.81 7.20
CA THR A 34 -7.87 1.22 8.51
C THR A 34 -6.62 0.49 9.00
N ALA A 35 -6.25 0.74 10.25
CA ALA A 35 -5.22 -0.04 10.92
C ALA A 35 -5.81 -1.35 11.41
N PHE A 36 -5.33 -2.46 10.85
CA PHE A 36 -5.68 -3.80 11.27
C PHE A 36 -4.62 -4.32 12.25
N LYS A 37 -5.08 -4.85 13.38
CA LYS A 37 -4.24 -5.44 14.42
C LYS A 37 -4.76 -6.83 14.70
N ASP A 38 -3.87 -7.82 14.64
CA ASP A 38 -4.12 -9.21 15.02
C ASP A 38 -5.34 -9.85 14.33
N ILE A 39 -5.53 -9.60 13.04
CA ILE A 39 -6.51 -10.38 12.25
C ILE A 39 -5.98 -11.81 12.12
N ILE A 40 -6.82 -12.79 12.43
CA ILE A 40 -6.45 -14.20 12.32
C ILE A 40 -6.86 -14.72 10.95
N GLY A 41 -5.86 -15.05 10.13
CA GLY A 41 -6.05 -15.64 8.81
C GLY A 41 -5.60 -17.10 8.77
N ILE A 42 -6.38 -17.97 8.16
CA ILE A 42 -6.01 -19.35 7.84
C ILE A 42 -5.55 -19.41 6.39
N TYR A 43 -4.36 -19.99 6.16
CA TYR A 43 -3.87 -20.20 4.82
C TYR A 43 -4.47 -21.46 4.19
N VAL A 44 -5.16 -21.29 3.06
CA VAL A 44 -5.91 -22.37 2.38
C VAL A 44 -5.31 -22.79 1.03
N GLY A 45 -4.03 -22.46 0.79
CA GLY A 45 -3.30 -22.94 -0.39
C GLY A 45 -3.39 -22.05 -1.63
N THR A 46 -3.89 -20.82 -1.50
CA THR A 46 -3.88 -19.86 -2.62
C THR A 46 -2.44 -19.43 -2.93
N PRO A 47 -1.97 -19.50 -4.19
CA PRO A 47 -0.62 -19.08 -4.54
C PRO A 47 -0.41 -17.57 -4.36
N SER A 48 0.80 -17.19 -3.96
CA SER A 48 1.25 -15.80 -3.94
C SER A 48 1.24 -15.20 -5.34
N ARG A 49 1.05 -13.88 -5.43
CA ARG A 49 1.16 -13.13 -6.70
C ARG A 49 1.99 -11.88 -6.49
N GLU A 50 2.80 -11.51 -7.45
CA GLU A 50 3.49 -10.22 -7.43
C GLU A 50 2.46 -9.09 -7.31
N HIS A 51 2.72 -8.17 -6.39
CA HIS A 51 1.95 -6.95 -6.23
C HIS A 51 2.58 -5.86 -7.09
N PHE A 52 1.72 -5.19 -7.85
CA PHE A 52 2.08 -4.04 -8.66
C PHE A 52 1.27 -2.84 -8.16
N PRO A 53 1.92 -1.80 -7.61
CA PRO A 53 1.22 -0.65 -7.06
C PRO A 53 0.55 0.14 -8.18
N LYS A 54 -0.53 0.85 -7.85
CA LYS A 54 -1.19 1.76 -8.80
C LYS A 54 -0.31 2.97 -9.07
N ILE A 55 -0.13 3.32 -10.33
CA ILE A 55 0.54 4.57 -10.73
C ILE A 55 -0.39 5.73 -10.35
N LYS A 56 0.16 6.74 -9.69
CA LYS A 56 -0.56 7.94 -9.30
C LYS A 56 -0.07 9.14 -10.12
N ASP A 57 -0.99 10.01 -10.48
CA ASP A 57 -0.66 11.31 -11.07
C ASP A 57 -0.06 12.26 -10.02
N GLU A 58 0.39 13.43 -10.46
CA GLU A 58 0.94 14.49 -9.59
C GLU A 58 -0.06 14.96 -8.51
N ASN A 59 -1.34 14.65 -8.66
CA ASN A 59 -2.40 14.97 -7.71
C ASN A 59 -2.70 13.83 -6.72
N GLY A 60 -2.00 12.70 -6.83
CA GLY A 60 -2.17 11.53 -5.96
C GLY A 60 -3.38 10.67 -6.31
N LYS A 61 -4.00 10.88 -7.48
CA LYS A 61 -5.10 10.07 -8.00
C LYS A 61 -4.53 8.96 -8.89
N ALA A 62 -5.13 7.78 -8.85
CA ALA A 62 -4.73 6.69 -9.74
C ALA A 62 -4.89 7.14 -11.21
N VAL A 63 -3.81 7.04 -11.98
CA VAL A 63 -3.86 7.29 -13.43
C VAL A 63 -4.71 6.20 -14.04
N LYS A 64 -5.67 6.57 -14.90
CA LYS A 64 -6.54 5.60 -15.56
C LYS A 64 -6.12 5.44 -17.01
N ASP A 65 -6.18 4.20 -17.50
CA ASP A 65 -6.05 3.91 -18.92
C ASP A 65 -7.27 4.46 -19.70
N GLU A 66 -7.19 4.43 -21.03
CA GLU A 66 -8.27 4.86 -21.94
C GLU A 66 -9.58 4.07 -21.73
N ARG A 67 -9.52 2.94 -21.02
CA ARG A 67 -10.65 2.05 -20.70
C ARG A 67 -11.16 2.26 -19.26
N GLY A 68 -10.62 3.24 -18.54
CA GLY A 68 -11.02 3.62 -17.19
C GLY A 68 -10.46 2.77 -16.05
N ARG A 69 -9.51 1.87 -16.33
CA ARG A 69 -8.83 1.00 -15.35
C ARG A 69 -7.59 1.69 -14.78
N ASP A 70 -7.32 1.48 -13.50
CA ASP A 70 -6.14 2.07 -12.87
C ASP A 70 -4.85 1.44 -13.45
N LEU A 71 -3.95 2.28 -13.96
CA LEU A 71 -2.62 1.88 -14.41
C LEU A 71 -1.81 1.37 -13.22
N ARG A 72 -1.06 0.31 -13.47
CA ARG A 72 -0.19 -0.35 -12.49
C ARG A 72 1.27 -0.12 -12.90
N SER A 73 2.13 -0.01 -11.90
CA SER A 73 3.58 0.08 -12.09
C SER A 73 4.08 -1.19 -12.74
N ASP A 74 5.06 -1.08 -13.64
CA ASP A 74 5.77 -2.25 -14.20
C ASP A 74 6.77 -2.84 -13.18
N THR A 75 7.09 -2.10 -12.12
CA THR A 75 7.93 -2.57 -11.02
C THR A 75 7.07 -3.10 -9.89
N SER A 76 7.32 -4.35 -9.49
CA SER A 76 6.70 -4.96 -8.31
C SER A 76 7.29 -4.40 -7.02
N ASP A 77 6.44 -4.20 -6.00
CA ASP A 77 6.82 -3.71 -4.67
C ASP A 77 6.60 -4.77 -3.56
N GLY A 78 6.26 -6.01 -3.94
CA GLY A 78 6.04 -7.09 -2.99
C GLY A 78 5.18 -8.23 -3.55
N TYR A 79 4.66 -9.06 -2.65
CA TYR A 79 3.83 -10.22 -2.97
C TYR A 79 2.52 -10.14 -2.20
N THR A 80 1.42 -10.32 -2.91
CA THR A 80 0.09 -10.48 -2.32
C THR A 80 -0.10 -11.94 -1.91
N HIS A 81 -0.32 -12.15 -0.62
CA HIS A 81 -0.74 -13.43 -0.05
C HIS A 81 -2.23 -13.39 0.26
N THR A 82 -2.94 -14.48 -0.03
CA THR A 82 -4.38 -14.59 0.22
C THR A 82 -4.64 -15.63 1.31
N LEU A 83 -5.37 -15.21 2.34
CA LEU A 83 -5.82 -16.03 3.46
C LEU A 83 -7.34 -15.88 3.62
N THR A 84 -7.93 -16.72 4.45
CA THR A 84 -9.33 -16.61 4.86
C THR A 84 -9.40 -16.23 6.32
N GLU A 85 -10.18 -15.19 6.65
CA GLU A 85 -10.36 -14.75 8.03
C GLU A 85 -11.11 -15.81 8.85
N PHE A 86 -10.56 -16.12 10.03
CA PHE A 86 -11.18 -17.01 10.99
C PHE A 86 -12.43 -16.36 11.61
N GLY A 87 -13.58 -17.03 11.49
CA GLY A 87 -14.85 -16.59 12.06
C GLY A 87 -15.85 -16.10 11.00
N THR A 88 -15.45 -15.21 10.09
CA THR A 88 -16.35 -14.67 9.05
C THR A 88 -16.08 -15.20 7.65
N SER A 89 -14.97 -15.90 7.44
CA SER A 89 -14.55 -16.39 6.12
C SER A 89 -14.31 -15.28 5.08
N LYS A 90 -14.20 -14.02 5.52
CA LYS A 90 -13.80 -12.92 4.65
C LYS A 90 -12.42 -13.22 4.05
N MET A 91 -12.24 -12.92 2.76
CA MET A 91 -10.92 -13.01 2.15
C MET A 91 -10.00 -11.96 2.78
N ILE A 92 -8.75 -12.33 3.03
CA ILE A 92 -7.70 -11.41 3.45
C ILE A 92 -6.64 -11.43 2.36
N GLN A 93 -6.37 -10.28 1.77
CA GLN A 93 -5.23 -10.07 0.88
C GLN A 93 -4.24 -9.16 1.60
N ILE A 94 -3.00 -9.63 1.76
CA ILE A 94 -1.94 -8.87 2.40
C ILE A 94 -0.74 -8.77 1.46
N VAL A 95 -0.24 -7.54 1.28
CA VAL A 95 1.00 -7.28 0.54
C VAL A 95 2.17 -7.37 1.52
N LEU A 96 3.13 -8.23 1.20
CA LEU A 96 4.36 -8.45 1.97
C LEU A 96 5.59 -8.14 1.09
N PRO A 97 6.72 -7.69 1.68
CA PRO A 97 7.89 -7.26 0.89
C PRO A 97 8.60 -8.40 0.15
N LYS A 98 8.29 -9.65 0.49
CA LYS A 98 8.83 -10.86 -0.13
C LYS A 98 7.78 -11.95 -0.08
N GLU A 99 8.01 -13.01 -0.83
CA GLU A 99 7.20 -14.21 -0.74
C GLU A 99 7.44 -14.95 0.59
N PHE A 100 6.35 -15.31 1.27
CA PHE A 100 6.37 -16.14 2.48
C PHE A 100 5.79 -17.52 2.18
N ASN A 101 6.53 -18.57 2.57
CA ASN A 101 6.05 -19.94 2.53
C ASN A 101 5.07 -20.18 3.67
N LEU A 102 3.78 -20.09 3.38
CA LEU A 102 2.70 -20.37 4.33
C LEU A 102 2.37 -21.86 4.33
N GLN A 103 2.13 -22.40 5.53
CA GLN A 103 1.75 -23.79 5.72
C GLN A 103 0.24 -23.95 5.56
N LEU A 104 -0.17 -24.94 4.78
CA LEU A 104 -1.58 -25.24 4.51
C LEU A 104 -2.34 -25.50 5.82
N MET A 105 -3.53 -24.93 5.94
CA MET A 105 -4.41 -24.99 7.11
C MET A 105 -3.84 -24.38 8.40
N ASN A 106 -2.68 -23.71 8.34
CA ASN A 106 -2.12 -23.04 9.51
C ASN A 106 -2.71 -21.64 9.70
N ALA A 107 -2.77 -21.21 10.97
CA ALA A 107 -3.28 -19.90 11.35
C ALA A 107 -2.14 -18.89 11.54
N TYR A 108 -2.40 -17.66 11.10
CA TYR A 108 -1.45 -16.56 11.12
C TYR A 108 -2.10 -15.30 11.68
N LYS A 109 -1.34 -14.55 12.49
CA LYS A 109 -1.65 -13.18 12.89
C LYS A 109 -1.21 -12.22 11.79
N LEU A 110 -2.14 -11.39 11.34
CA LEU A 110 -1.96 -10.41 10.27
C LEU A 110 -2.22 -9.01 10.81
N ALA A 111 -1.33 -8.08 10.47
CA ALA A 111 -1.51 -6.67 10.81
C ALA A 111 -0.95 -5.77 9.70
N GLY A 112 -1.41 -4.52 9.68
CA GLY A 112 -0.97 -3.51 8.73
C GLY A 112 -2.04 -2.46 8.46
N LEU A 113 -1.78 -1.60 7.47
CA LEU A 113 -2.71 -0.58 7.01
C LEU A 113 -3.41 -1.06 5.74
N GLY A 114 -4.73 -0.95 5.70
CA GLY A 114 -5.51 -1.46 4.58
C GLY A 114 -6.91 -0.88 4.46
N TYR A 115 -7.76 -1.61 3.74
CA TYR A 115 -9.16 -1.29 3.53
C TYR A 115 -10.04 -2.48 3.92
N ASP A 116 -11.08 -2.23 4.73
CA ASP A 116 -12.18 -3.20 4.92
C ASP A 116 -13.20 -2.96 3.81
N ILE A 117 -13.16 -3.83 2.80
CA ILE A 117 -14.13 -3.84 1.73
C ILE A 117 -15.36 -4.58 2.25
N LYS A 118 -16.33 -3.80 2.76
CA LYS A 118 -17.56 -4.30 3.38
C LYS A 118 -18.19 -5.43 2.56
N GLY A 119 -18.42 -6.57 3.21
CA GLY A 119 -19.07 -7.74 2.61
C GLY A 119 -18.19 -8.57 1.68
N SER A 120 -16.91 -8.24 1.51
CA SER A 120 -16.02 -8.94 0.59
C SER A 120 -14.70 -9.37 1.24
N MET A 121 -13.83 -8.41 1.59
CA MET A 121 -12.45 -8.75 1.96
C MET A 121 -11.77 -7.66 2.79
N PHE A 122 -10.71 -8.06 3.49
CA PHE A 122 -9.70 -7.16 4.04
C PHE A 122 -8.53 -7.08 3.06
N PHE A 123 -8.19 -5.88 2.60
CA PHE A 123 -7.01 -5.66 1.76
C PHE A 123 -5.97 -4.85 2.53
N ILE A 124 -4.94 -5.53 3.04
CA ILE A 124 -3.80 -4.95 3.77
C ILE A 124 -2.72 -4.60 2.75
N GLU A 125 -2.58 -3.32 2.44
CA GLU A 125 -1.71 -2.85 1.35
C GLU A 125 -0.36 -2.36 1.85
N LYS A 126 -0.30 -1.76 3.05
CA LYS A 126 0.92 -1.15 3.58
C LYS A 126 1.28 -1.70 4.94
N GLU A 127 2.58 -1.72 5.22
CA GLU A 127 3.13 -2.14 6.52
C GLU A 127 2.59 -3.52 6.94
N GLY A 128 2.39 -4.39 5.96
CA GLY A 128 1.89 -5.75 6.16
C GLY A 128 2.88 -6.57 6.99
N THR A 129 2.36 -7.19 8.04
CA THR A 129 3.11 -8.13 8.88
C THR A 129 2.33 -9.43 9.01
N ILE A 130 3.08 -10.53 9.04
CA ILE A 130 2.54 -11.88 9.21
C ILE A 130 3.40 -12.62 10.22
N ALA A 131 2.76 -13.29 11.17
CA ALA A 131 3.41 -14.17 12.15
C ALA A 131 2.54 -15.41 12.39
N ASN A 132 3.17 -16.53 12.78
CA ASN A 132 2.41 -17.69 13.24
C ASN A 132 1.56 -17.31 14.46
N TYR A 133 0.33 -17.83 14.55
CA TYR A 133 -0.58 -17.56 15.65
C TYR A 133 -0.09 -18.16 16.98
#